data_AF-A0A7W1B1B9-F1
#
_entry.id   AF-A0A7W1B1B9-F1
#
_cell.length_a   1.000
_cell.length_b   1.000
_cell.length_c   1.000
_cell.angle_alpha   90.00
_cell.angle_beta   90.00
_cell.angle_gamma   90.00
#
_symmetry.space_group_name_H-M   'P 1'
#
loop_
_entity.id
_entity.type
_entity.pdbx_description
1 polymer ?
#
loop_
_entity_poly.entity_id
_entity_poly.type
_entity_poly.pdbx_seq_one_letter_code
_entity_poly.pdbx_strand_id
1 'polypeptide(L)'
;MPDLQELLAEEAVRHQPGAVPDFAVVHGRARRRTRSRSLVSAVGTLATVALVAILVVSAVLTPEPTPVAAPVTVTAYDGSRLRFTYPQSWVLAEGSLSRHQNDGVLVALGTQIPDEYCDVMTDAGGNVTVCAVPHVELNAEGTFITWRSGFAFAPGAPGSGVPSTVRVLDGRPGRLWQGPAGSYCRSNGGRYEVMATISATPDASSETWTMQACLAAPYEQTEQQVLAMLDSLEITP
;
A
#
# COMPACT_ATOMS: atom_id res chain seq x y z
N MET A 1 32.86 -30.12 -24.05
CA MET A 1 31.67 -29.80 -23.24
C MET A 1 32.11 -29.92 -21.80
N PRO A 2 32.13 -28.82 -21.03
CA PRO A 2 32.63 -28.84 -19.65
C PRO A 2 31.77 -29.75 -18.77
N ASP A 3 32.42 -30.44 -17.83
CA ASP A 3 31.80 -31.38 -16.91
C ASP A 3 30.86 -30.62 -15.96
N LEU A 4 29.66 -31.16 -15.75
CA LEU A 4 28.64 -30.57 -14.89
C LEU A 4 29.17 -30.41 -13.45
N GLN A 5 30.09 -31.27 -13.02
CA GLN A 5 30.74 -31.13 -11.71
C GLN A 5 31.69 -29.93 -11.62
N GLU A 6 32.32 -29.55 -12.73
CA GLU A 6 33.24 -28.41 -12.78
C GLU A 6 32.46 -27.09 -12.70
N LEU A 7 31.32 -27.01 -13.38
CA LEU A 7 30.40 -25.86 -13.30
C LEU A 7 29.75 -25.71 -11.91
N LEU A 8 29.41 -26.82 -11.24
CA LEU A 8 28.88 -26.79 -9.87
C LEU A 8 29.92 -26.39 -8.84
N ALA A 9 31.18 -26.80 -9.02
CA ALA A 9 32.29 -26.38 -8.16
C ALA A 9 32.59 -24.87 -8.31
N GLU A 10 32.52 -24.34 -9.53
CA GLU A 10 32.74 -22.91 -9.79
C GLU A 10 31.63 -22.02 -9.19
N GLU A 11 30.37 -22.47 -9.26
CA GLU A 11 29.23 -21.74 -8.69
C GLU A 11 29.21 -21.79 -7.14
N ALA A 12 29.68 -22.88 -6.54
CA ALA A 12 29.81 -23.02 -5.09
C ALA A 12 30.85 -22.07 -4.46
N VAL A 13 31.87 -21.66 -5.23
CA VAL A 13 32.88 -20.68 -4.78
C VAL A 13 32.31 -19.24 -4.81
N ARG A 14 31.41 -18.93 -5.74
CA ARG A 14 30.78 -17.59 -5.82
C ARG A 14 29.80 -17.31 -4.68
N HIS A 15 29.29 -18.34 -4.02
CA HIS A 15 28.32 -18.23 -2.93
C HIS A 15 28.90 -18.53 -1.53
N GLN A 16 30.23 -18.47 -1.35
CA GLN A 16 30.83 -18.58 -0.02
C GLN A 16 30.28 -17.49 0.92
N PRO A 17 29.60 -17.86 2.03
CA PRO A 17 29.09 -16.90 3.00
C PRO A 17 30.27 -16.34 3.80
N GLY A 18 30.66 -15.11 3.50
CA GLY A 18 31.79 -14.46 4.18
C GLY A 18 32.24 -13.11 3.61
N ALA A 19 31.69 -12.65 2.48
CA ALA A 19 32.08 -11.40 1.83
C ALA A 19 31.12 -10.21 2.07
N VAL A 20 30.26 -10.28 3.09
CA VAL A 20 29.46 -9.12 3.53
C VAL A 20 30.04 -8.62 4.84
N PRO A 21 30.61 -7.40 4.89
CA PRO A 21 31.15 -6.86 6.12
C PRO A 21 30.03 -6.67 7.17
N ASP A 22 30.34 -7.04 8.40
CA ASP A 22 29.45 -6.94 9.56
C ASP A 22 28.83 -5.52 9.67
N PHE A 23 27.51 -5.47 9.87
CA PHE A 23 26.70 -4.23 9.88
C PHE A 23 27.21 -3.21 10.93
N ALA A 24 27.85 -3.70 11.99
CA ALA A 24 28.49 -2.88 13.02
C ALA A 24 29.70 -2.07 12.48
N VAL A 25 30.42 -2.58 11.48
CA VAL A 25 31.60 -1.94 10.89
C VAL A 25 31.19 -0.79 9.97
N VAL A 26 30.05 -0.92 9.28
CA VAL A 26 29.52 0.13 8.39
C VAL A 26 28.99 1.33 9.20
N HIS A 27 28.26 1.09 10.30
CA HIS A 27 27.78 2.16 11.18
C HIS A 27 28.91 2.84 11.99
N GLY A 28 29.96 2.10 12.36
CA GLY A 28 31.11 2.66 13.07
C GLY A 28 31.92 3.68 12.24
N ARG A 29 31.97 3.50 10.90
CA ARG A 29 32.67 4.43 9.99
C ARG A 29 31.87 5.69 9.69
N ALA A 30 30.54 5.61 9.65
CA ALA A 30 29.68 6.79 9.44
C ALA A 30 29.68 7.76 10.64
N ARG A 31 29.73 7.24 11.89
CA ARG A 31 29.73 8.09 13.11
C ARG A 31 31.07 8.76 13.41
N ARG A 32 32.20 8.28 12.87
CA ARG A 32 33.52 8.88 13.12
C ARG A 32 33.82 10.12 12.25
N ARG A 33 33.04 10.38 11.20
CA ARG A 33 33.26 11.52 10.29
C ARG A 33 32.54 12.82 10.65
N THR A 34 31.62 12.81 11.62
CA THR A 34 30.81 13.99 11.99
C THR A 34 31.14 14.58 13.36
N ARG A 35 32.24 14.17 14.01
CA ARG A 35 32.62 14.65 15.37
C ARG A 35 33.99 15.32 15.46
N SER A 36 34.52 15.85 14.36
CA SER A 36 35.73 16.67 14.38
C SER A 36 35.48 18.03 13.72
N ARG A 37 35.54 19.09 14.54
CA ARG A 37 35.29 20.54 14.31
C ARG A 37 33.99 20.97 15.03
N SER A 38 33.99 21.70 16.14
CA SER A 38 35.03 22.47 16.82
C SER A 38 34.65 22.63 18.30
N LEU A 39 35.59 22.39 19.20
CA LEU A 39 35.63 23.00 20.53
C LEU A 39 36.73 24.07 20.50
N VAL A 40 36.47 25.20 21.15
CA VAL A 40 37.38 26.13 21.89
C VAL A 40 36.61 27.46 21.94
N SER A 41 35.87 27.73 23.02
CA SER A 41 36.31 28.30 24.31
C SER A 41 36.34 29.83 24.29
N ALA A 42 35.53 30.46 25.14
CA ALA A 42 35.95 31.60 25.96
C ALA A 42 34.89 31.87 27.05
N VAL A 43 35.27 31.54 28.28
CA VAL A 43 34.67 32.06 29.52
C VAL A 43 35.07 33.52 29.67
N GLY A 44 34.14 34.39 30.08
CA GLY A 44 34.47 35.79 30.41
C GLY A 44 33.26 36.67 30.75
N THR A 45 32.78 36.53 31.99
CA THR A 45 32.23 37.57 32.89
C THR A 45 31.85 38.95 32.32
N LEU A 46 30.60 39.38 32.52
CA LEU A 46 30.25 40.46 33.48
C LEU A 46 28.75 40.80 33.43
N ALA A 47 28.22 41.05 34.61
CA ALA A 47 26.83 41.40 34.87
C ALA A 47 26.46 42.80 34.33
N THR A 48 25.15 43.00 34.22
CA THR A 48 24.44 44.29 34.22
C THR A 48 24.72 45.26 33.07
N VAL A 49 24.04 45.05 31.92
CA VAL A 49 23.46 46.16 31.14
C VAL A 49 22.08 45.75 30.61
N ALA A 50 21.06 46.42 31.13
CA ALA A 50 19.79 46.75 30.49
C ALA A 50 18.93 45.62 29.90
N LEU A 51 18.10 45.06 30.79
CA LEU A 51 16.62 45.08 30.77
C LEU A 51 15.89 46.02 29.75
N VAL A 52 16.27 46.04 28.46
CA VAL A 52 15.53 46.70 27.34
C VAL A 52 15.71 45.93 26.01
N ALA A 53 15.96 44.62 26.05
CA ALA A 53 15.99 43.74 24.87
C ALA A 53 15.04 42.54 24.98
N ILE A 54 14.05 42.61 25.88
CA ILE A 54 12.93 41.67 25.97
C ILE A 54 11.72 42.32 25.32
N LEU A 55 11.81 42.60 24.01
CA LEU A 55 10.67 43.01 23.17
C LEU A 55 10.88 42.71 21.67
N VAL A 56 11.93 41.96 21.30
CA VAL A 56 12.21 41.57 19.90
C VAL A 56 12.55 40.07 19.77
N VAL A 57 12.02 39.22 20.66
CA VAL A 57 12.18 37.73 20.58
C VAL A 57 10.82 37.01 20.64
N SER A 58 9.71 37.73 20.42
CA SER A 58 8.36 37.14 20.45
C SER A 58 7.59 37.27 19.14
N ALA A 59 8.24 37.72 18.07
CA ALA A 59 7.67 37.73 16.73
C ALA A 59 8.48 36.74 15.86
N VAL A 60 7.77 35.88 15.13
CA VAL A 60 8.30 34.86 14.20
C VAL A 60 8.66 33.50 14.83
N LEU A 61 7.79 33.01 15.72
CA LEU A 61 7.46 31.58 15.77
C LEU A 61 5.93 31.46 15.87
N THR A 62 5.22 32.13 14.95
CA THR A 62 3.91 31.63 14.56
C THR A 62 4.21 30.36 13.78
N PRO A 63 3.92 29.14 14.28
CA PRO A 63 3.85 28.00 13.40
C PRO A 63 2.87 28.41 12.29
N GLU A 64 3.35 28.43 11.06
CA GLU A 64 2.48 28.53 9.90
C GLU A 64 1.37 27.50 10.15
N PRO A 65 0.09 27.92 10.22
CA PRO A 65 -0.96 26.99 10.51
C PRO A 65 -0.87 25.90 9.46
N THR A 66 -0.50 24.68 9.88
CA THR A 66 -0.53 23.51 9.02
C THR A 66 -1.88 23.58 8.32
N PRO A 67 -1.93 23.76 6.99
CA PRO A 67 -3.19 23.93 6.30
C PRO A 67 -4.06 22.76 6.72
N VAL A 68 -5.16 23.07 7.41
CA VAL A 68 -6.12 22.06 7.83
C VAL A 68 -6.53 21.39 6.55
N ALA A 69 -6.11 20.13 6.38
CA ALA A 69 -6.41 19.36 5.17
C ALA A 69 -7.92 19.48 4.95
N ALA A 70 -8.32 20.01 3.79
CA ALA A 70 -9.72 20.16 3.48
C ALA A 70 -10.40 18.79 3.66
N PRO A 71 -11.60 18.74 4.27
CA PRO A 71 -12.29 17.48 4.48
C PRO A 71 -12.45 16.77 3.13
N VAL A 72 -11.89 15.57 3.02
CA VAL A 72 -12.03 14.74 1.81
C VAL A 72 -13.51 14.38 1.68
N THR A 73 -14.14 14.80 0.59
CA THR A 73 -15.51 14.39 0.30
C THR A 73 -15.51 12.90 -0.06
N VAL A 74 -16.33 12.13 0.65
CA VAL A 74 -16.43 10.68 0.48
C VAL A 74 -17.74 10.29 -0.21
N THR A 75 -17.70 9.21 -0.97
CA THR A 75 -18.84 8.54 -1.60
C THR A 75 -18.93 7.13 -1.04
N ALA A 76 -20.15 6.62 -0.90
CA ALA A 76 -20.39 5.24 -0.44
C ALA A 76 -20.48 4.30 -1.64
N TYR A 77 -19.82 3.16 -1.55
CA TYR A 77 -20.12 1.96 -2.32
C TYR A 77 -21.05 1.08 -1.48
N ASP A 78 -22.20 0.71 -2.03
CA ASP A 78 -23.20 -0.14 -1.38
C ASP A 78 -23.55 -1.31 -2.30
N GLY A 79 -22.64 -2.30 -2.35
CA GLY A 79 -22.85 -3.56 -3.04
C GLY A 79 -23.59 -4.58 -2.17
N SER A 80 -24.08 -5.66 -2.77
CA SER A 80 -24.90 -6.68 -2.09
C SER A 80 -24.20 -7.36 -0.90
N ARG A 81 -22.86 -7.51 -0.96
CA ARG A 81 -22.06 -8.24 0.05
C ARG A 81 -20.89 -7.43 0.60
N LEU A 82 -20.65 -6.23 0.05
CA LEU A 82 -19.48 -5.43 0.32
C LEU A 82 -19.88 -3.95 0.32
N ARG A 83 -19.55 -3.24 1.39
CA ARG A 83 -19.81 -1.79 1.53
C ARG A 83 -18.57 -1.10 2.07
N PHE A 84 -18.31 0.11 1.60
CA PHE A 84 -17.23 0.96 2.10
C PHE A 84 -17.40 2.39 1.58
N THR A 85 -16.64 3.32 2.14
CA THR A 85 -16.55 4.70 1.65
C THR A 85 -15.22 4.96 0.97
N TYR A 86 -15.22 5.79 -0.07
CA TYR A 86 -14.03 6.14 -0.86
C TYR A 86 -14.06 7.61 -1.27
N PRO A 87 -12.91 8.24 -1.60
CA PRO A 87 -12.88 9.62 -2.09
C PRO A 87 -13.73 9.82 -3.35
N GLN A 88 -14.53 10.88 -3.41
CA GLN A 88 -15.38 11.18 -4.56
C GLN A 88 -14.59 11.43 -5.86
N SER A 89 -13.29 11.73 -5.76
CA SER A 89 -12.40 11.86 -6.92
C SER A 89 -12.07 10.53 -7.61
N TRP A 90 -12.45 9.39 -7.04
CA TRP A 90 -12.26 8.09 -7.67
C TRP A 90 -13.49 7.70 -8.48
N VAL A 91 -13.24 7.09 -9.63
CA VAL A 91 -14.22 6.43 -10.48
C VAL A 91 -14.42 5.01 -9.97
N LEU A 92 -15.67 4.54 -10.02
CA LEU A 92 -16.09 3.20 -9.65
C LEU A 92 -16.52 2.45 -10.90
N ALA A 93 -16.17 1.17 -10.99
CA ALA A 93 -16.67 0.26 -11.99
C ALA A 93 -16.84 -1.15 -11.40
N GLU A 94 -17.96 -1.82 -11.67
CA GLU A 94 -18.32 -3.11 -11.10
C GLU A 94 -18.63 -4.16 -12.19
N GLY A 95 -18.29 -5.43 -11.95
CA GLY A 95 -18.87 -6.54 -12.69
C GLY A 95 -18.40 -7.93 -12.25
N SER A 96 -18.64 -8.97 -13.05
CA SER A 96 -18.39 -10.37 -12.68
C SER A 96 -17.06 -10.90 -13.23
N LEU A 97 -16.30 -11.67 -12.43
CA LEU A 97 -15.06 -12.33 -12.89
C LEU A 97 -15.31 -13.61 -13.71
N SER A 98 -16.53 -14.13 -13.72
CA SER A 98 -16.84 -15.39 -14.41
C SER A 98 -18.21 -15.39 -15.08
N ARG A 99 -18.38 -16.32 -16.04
CA ARG A 99 -19.66 -16.60 -16.72
C ARG A 99 -20.67 -17.33 -15.84
N HIS A 100 -20.20 -18.01 -14.80
CA HIS A 100 -21.07 -18.71 -13.87
C HIS A 100 -21.39 -17.76 -12.72
N GLN A 101 -22.67 -17.58 -12.38
CA GLN A 101 -23.14 -16.62 -11.38
C GLN A 101 -22.53 -16.76 -9.96
N ASN A 102 -21.62 -17.71 -9.74
CA ASN A 102 -21.09 -18.11 -8.45
C ASN A 102 -19.63 -17.71 -8.17
N ASP A 103 -18.87 -17.13 -9.09
CA ASP A 103 -17.46 -16.84 -8.84
C ASP A 103 -17.10 -15.35 -9.06
N GLY A 104 -17.00 -14.64 -7.94
CA GLY A 104 -16.24 -13.40 -7.78
C GLY A 104 -16.91 -12.11 -8.28
N VAL A 105 -17.32 -11.23 -7.37
CA VAL A 105 -17.58 -9.82 -7.71
C VAL A 105 -16.23 -9.12 -7.89
N LEU A 106 -16.03 -8.44 -9.02
CA LEU A 106 -14.92 -7.50 -9.22
C LEU A 106 -15.44 -6.09 -9.01
N VAL A 107 -14.93 -5.40 -7.99
CA VAL A 107 -15.12 -3.96 -7.82
C VAL A 107 -13.80 -3.28 -8.12
N ALA A 108 -13.76 -2.47 -9.17
CA ALA A 108 -12.64 -1.63 -9.53
C ALA A 108 -12.89 -0.20 -9.05
N LEU A 109 -11.94 0.38 -8.33
CA LEU A 109 -11.93 1.82 -7.99
C LEU A 109 -10.61 2.43 -8.40
N GLY A 110 -10.64 3.66 -8.89
CA GLY A 110 -9.39 4.35 -9.20
C GLY A 110 -9.59 5.78 -9.66
N THR A 111 -8.50 6.54 -9.72
CA THR A 111 -8.52 7.84 -10.42
C THR A 111 -8.68 7.66 -11.93
N GLN A 112 -8.42 6.44 -12.42
CA GLN A 112 -8.54 6.04 -13.81
C GLN A 112 -9.02 4.59 -13.87
N ILE A 113 -10.09 4.34 -14.63
CA ILE A 113 -10.55 3.00 -14.98
C ILE A 113 -10.78 3.01 -16.50
N PRO A 114 -10.23 2.05 -17.26
CA PRO A 114 -10.46 1.97 -18.69
C PRO A 114 -11.94 1.74 -18.99
N ASP A 115 -12.46 2.38 -20.03
CA ASP A 115 -13.85 2.21 -20.46
C ASP A 115 -14.16 0.77 -20.95
N GLU A 116 -13.14 0.03 -21.41
CA GLU A 116 -13.25 -1.31 -22.01
C GLU A 116 -12.74 -2.45 -21.10
N TYR A 117 -13.18 -2.50 -19.84
CA TYR A 117 -12.78 -3.59 -18.92
C TYR A 117 -13.83 -4.70 -18.75
N CYS A 118 -15.06 -4.47 -19.22
CA CYS A 118 -16.16 -5.43 -19.17
C CYS A 118 -16.75 -5.68 -20.56
N ASP A 119 -16.99 -6.94 -20.85
CA ASP A 119 -17.79 -7.38 -21.99
C ASP A 119 -19.17 -7.83 -21.51
N VAL A 120 -20.23 -7.36 -22.18
CA VAL A 120 -21.58 -7.89 -21.98
C VAL A 120 -21.73 -9.14 -22.86
N MET A 121 -21.89 -10.28 -22.20
CA MET A 121 -22.15 -11.56 -22.85
C MET A 121 -23.62 -11.95 -22.69
N THR A 122 -24.25 -12.46 -23.74
CA THR A 122 -25.62 -13.02 -23.66
C THR A 122 -25.56 -14.55 -23.67
N ASP A 123 -26.16 -15.19 -22.68
CA ASP A 123 -26.33 -16.65 -22.61
C ASP A 123 -27.81 -17.05 -22.54
N ALA A 124 -28.08 -18.35 -22.36
CA ALA A 124 -29.45 -18.88 -22.28
C ALA A 124 -30.23 -18.39 -21.03
N GLY A 125 -29.55 -17.83 -20.03
CA GLY A 125 -30.11 -17.29 -18.79
C GLY A 125 -30.23 -15.76 -18.76
N GLY A 126 -29.63 -15.04 -19.71
CA GLY A 126 -29.74 -13.58 -19.84
C GLY A 126 -28.42 -12.90 -20.23
N ASN A 127 -28.33 -11.59 -19.99
CA ASN A 127 -27.07 -10.86 -20.16
C ASN A 127 -26.23 -10.96 -18.87
N VAL A 128 -24.97 -11.35 -19.01
CA VAL A 128 -23.94 -11.40 -17.97
C VAL A 128 -22.80 -10.46 -18.36
N THR A 129 -22.48 -9.50 -17.49
CA THR A 129 -21.31 -8.62 -17.67
C THR A 129 -20.08 -9.32 -17.09
N VAL A 130 -19.16 -9.73 -17.96
CA VAL A 130 -17.90 -10.38 -17.58
C VAL A 130 -16.78 -9.37 -17.70
N CYS A 131 -16.03 -9.18 -16.62
CA CYS A 131 -14.97 -8.19 -16.54
C CYS A 131 -13.62 -8.87 -16.33
N ALA A 132 -12.63 -8.39 -17.07
CA ALA A 132 -11.24 -8.69 -16.77
C ALA A 132 -10.73 -7.72 -15.70
N VAL A 133 -9.67 -8.09 -15.00
CA VAL A 133 -8.90 -7.12 -14.22
C VAL A 133 -8.28 -6.15 -15.24
N PRO A 134 -8.65 -4.85 -15.25
CA PRO A 134 -8.15 -3.94 -16.26
C PRO A 134 -6.64 -3.72 -16.12
N HIS A 135 -5.97 -3.68 -17.26
CA HIS A 135 -4.63 -3.09 -17.33
C HIS A 135 -4.79 -1.57 -17.36
N VAL A 136 -4.29 -0.90 -16.31
CA VAL A 136 -4.38 0.55 -16.15
C VAL A 136 -2.96 1.09 -16.01
N GLU A 137 -2.56 2.01 -16.89
CA GLU A 137 -1.31 2.73 -16.69
C GLU A 137 -1.56 3.90 -15.74
N LEU A 138 -1.18 3.75 -14.47
CA LEU A 138 -1.40 4.77 -13.45
C LEU A 138 -0.57 6.02 -13.74
N ASN A 139 -1.27 7.15 -13.85
CA ASN A 139 -0.64 8.47 -13.83
C ASN A 139 -0.06 8.81 -12.44
N ALA A 140 0.62 9.96 -12.33
CA ALA A 140 1.07 10.46 -11.03
C ALA A 140 -0.13 10.60 -10.08
N GLU A 141 0.06 10.18 -8.82
CA GLU A 141 -1.00 10.10 -7.79
C GLU A 141 -2.14 9.12 -8.13
N GLY A 142 -1.98 8.34 -9.21
CA GLY A 142 -2.95 7.35 -9.64
C GLY A 142 -3.15 6.24 -8.61
N THR A 143 -4.39 5.82 -8.45
CA THR A 143 -4.76 4.65 -7.64
C THR A 143 -5.62 3.72 -8.47
N PHE A 144 -5.41 2.42 -8.29
CA PHE A 144 -6.26 1.38 -8.84
C PHE A 144 -6.43 0.28 -7.80
N ILE A 145 -7.67 0.02 -7.43
CA ILE A 145 -8.07 -0.88 -6.35
C ILE A 145 -9.00 -1.91 -6.94
N THR A 146 -8.76 -3.18 -6.61
CA THR A 146 -9.67 -4.27 -6.94
C THR A 146 -10.11 -5.00 -5.69
N TRP A 147 -11.40 -5.26 -5.59
CA TRP A 147 -11.98 -6.22 -4.66
C TRP A 147 -12.39 -7.48 -5.41
N ARG A 148 -12.15 -8.65 -4.81
CA ARG A 148 -12.60 -9.94 -5.32
C ARG A 148 -13.08 -10.85 -4.19
N SER A 149 -14.17 -11.56 -4.40
CA SER A 149 -14.57 -12.70 -3.57
C SER A 149 -14.08 -14.02 -4.18
N GLY A 150 -13.67 -14.98 -3.33
CA GLY A 150 -13.29 -16.33 -3.76
C GLY A 150 -12.06 -16.89 -3.05
N PHE A 151 -11.51 -17.99 -3.57
CA PHE A 151 -10.29 -18.61 -3.06
C PHE A 151 -9.05 -17.77 -3.38
N ALA A 152 -8.44 -17.17 -2.36
CA ALA A 152 -7.28 -16.31 -2.52
C ALA A 152 -5.97 -17.11 -2.71
N PHE A 153 -5.39 -17.04 -3.92
CA PHE A 153 -3.94 -17.24 -4.13
C PHE A 153 -3.19 -15.90 -4.07
N ALA A 154 -3.62 -14.99 -3.20
CA ALA A 154 -3.04 -13.66 -3.10
C ALA A 154 -1.79 -13.66 -2.19
N PRO A 155 -0.77 -12.84 -2.48
CA PRO A 155 0.22 -12.42 -1.49
C PRO A 155 -0.49 -11.97 -0.20
N GLY A 156 -0.13 -12.56 0.95
CA GLY A 156 -0.81 -12.33 2.24
C GLY A 156 -1.86 -13.37 2.62
N ALA A 157 -2.27 -14.26 1.71
CA ALA A 157 -3.08 -15.43 2.06
C ALA A 157 -2.31 -16.36 3.04
N PRO A 158 -3.00 -17.11 3.92
CA PRO A 158 -2.35 -18.09 4.78
C PRO A 158 -1.46 -19.03 3.95
N GLY A 159 -0.15 -19.04 4.22
CA GLY A 159 0.83 -19.87 3.49
C GLY A 159 1.53 -19.20 2.30
N SER A 160 1.18 -17.96 1.95
CA SER A 160 1.83 -17.22 0.84
C SER A 160 3.29 -16.83 1.08
N GLY A 161 3.79 -16.95 2.32
CA GLY A 161 5.16 -16.57 2.69
C GLY A 161 5.43 -15.06 2.71
N VAL A 162 4.47 -14.23 2.30
CA VAL A 162 4.59 -12.76 2.33
C VAL A 162 4.29 -12.28 3.75
N PRO A 163 5.21 -11.52 4.39
CA PRO A 163 4.97 -10.96 5.72
C PRO A 163 3.70 -10.11 5.70
N SER A 164 2.72 -10.42 6.53
CA SER A 164 1.46 -9.66 6.62
C SER A 164 1.13 -9.36 8.07
N THR A 165 0.52 -8.22 8.35
CA THR A 165 0.01 -7.90 9.69
C THR A 165 -1.39 -8.46 9.85
N VAL A 166 -1.68 -9.14 10.97
CA VAL A 166 -3.04 -9.53 11.32
C VAL A 166 -3.82 -8.29 11.75
N ARG A 167 -4.98 -8.06 11.15
CA ARG A 167 -5.87 -6.92 11.43
C ARG A 167 -7.31 -7.41 11.51
N VAL A 168 -8.12 -6.80 12.37
CA VAL A 168 -9.58 -7.01 12.38
C VAL A 168 -10.20 -5.99 11.43
N LEU A 169 -10.98 -6.47 10.45
CA LEU A 169 -11.69 -5.65 9.46
C LEU A 169 -13.16 -6.09 9.47
N ASP A 170 -14.09 -5.17 9.69
CA ASP A 170 -15.52 -5.48 9.89
C ASP A 170 -15.75 -6.57 10.98
N GLY A 171 -15.02 -6.49 12.09
CA GLY A 171 -15.10 -7.52 13.16
C GLY A 171 -14.56 -8.90 12.77
N ARG A 172 -14.02 -9.07 11.56
CA ARG A 172 -13.52 -10.35 11.03
C ARG A 172 -12.00 -10.39 11.04
N PRO A 173 -11.39 -11.57 11.24
CA PRO A 173 -9.95 -11.72 11.10
C PRO A 173 -9.54 -11.51 9.65
N GLY A 174 -8.54 -10.64 9.45
CA GLY A 174 -7.94 -10.37 8.16
C GLY A 174 -6.43 -10.24 8.25
N ARG A 175 -5.81 -10.15 7.09
CA ARG A 175 -4.38 -9.90 6.90
C ARG A 175 -4.23 -8.68 6.01
N LEU A 176 -3.35 -7.78 6.41
CA LEU A 176 -2.99 -6.59 5.68
C LEU A 176 -1.51 -6.63 5.37
N TRP A 177 -1.15 -6.52 4.10
CA TRP A 177 0.20 -6.29 3.65
C TRP A 177 0.28 -4.92 2.95
N GLN A 178 1.41 -4.24 3.15
CA GLN A 178 1.69 -2.93 2.58
C GLN A 178 3.18 -2.89 2.24
N GLY A 179 3.54 -2.38 1.08
CA GLY A 179 4.94 -2.29 0.70
C GLY A 179 5.19 -1.94 -0.77
N PRO A 180 6.43 -2.14 -1.23
CA PRO A 180 6.80 -1.90 -2.62
C PRO A 180 5.94 -2.74 -3.57
N ALA A 181 5.48 -2.13 -4.66
CA ALA A 181 4.59 -2.79 -5.62
C ALA A 181 5.16 -4.11 -6.18
N GLY A 182 4.31 -5.14 -6.25
CA GLY A 182 4.55 -6.41 -6.90
C GLY A 182 4.66 -6.29 -8.43
N SER A 183 4.82 -7.42 -9.14
CA SER A 183 4.95 -7.41 -10.61
C SER A 183 3.73 -6.78 -11.30
N TYR A 184 2.52 -7.17 -10.87
CA TYR A 184 1.26 -6.67 -11.42
C TYR A 184 1.12 -5.15 -11.21
N CYS A 185 1.26 -4.66 -9.97
CA CYS A 185 1.14 -3.22 -9.74
C CYS A 185 2.25 -2.42 -10.44
N ARG A 186 3.49 -2.93 -10.50
CA ARG A 186 4.58 -2.27 -11.23
C ARG A 186 4.36 -2.19 -12.73
N SER A 187 3.80 -3.23 -13.37
CA SER A 187 3.49 -3.18 -14.80
C SER A 187 2.40 -2.15 -15.14
N ASN A 188 1.63 -1.73 -14.13
CA ASN A 188 0.56 -0.75 -14.22
C ASN A 188 1.00 0.65 -13.71
N GLY A 189 2.30 0.92 -13.58
CA GLY A 189 2.82 2.22 -13.10
C GLY A 189 2.82 2.41 -11.58
N GLY A 190 2.30 1.44 -10.82
CA GLY A 190 2.31 1.43 -9.36
C GLY A 190 3.72 1.34 -8.77
N ARG A 191 3.95 2.06 -7.67
CA ARG A 191 5.20 2.07 -6.90
C ARG A 191 5.01 1.45 -5.51
N TYR A 192 3.79 1.53 -4.99
CA TYR A 192 3.42 0.97 -3.71
C TYR A 192 2.14 0.15 -3.85
N GLU A 193 1.95 -0.80 -2.95
CA GLU A 193 0.83 -1.71 -2.99
C GLU A 193 0.30 -1.98 -1.58
N VAL A 194 -1.03 -2.01 -1.47
CA VAL A 194 -1.75 -2.41 -0.26
C VAL A 194 -2.61 -3.62 -0.61
N MET A 195 -2.50 -4.69 0.17
CA MET A 195 -3.28 -5.90 -0.01
C MET A 195 -3.99 -6.29 1.28
N ALA A 196 -5.29 -6.55 1.21
CA ALA A 196 -6.05 -7.08 2.32
C ALA A 196 -6.66 -8.44 1.96
N THR A 197 -6.67 -9.37 2.90
CA THR A 197 -7.42 -10.64 2.79
C THR A 197 -8.27 -10.80 4.04
N ILE A 198 -9.56 -11.07 3.86
CA ILE A 198 -10.56 -11.01 4.93
C ILE A 198 -11.46 -12.24 4.82
N SER A 199 -11.71 -12.93 5.93
CA SER A 199 -12.65 -14.05 5.93
C SER A 199 -14.08 -13.54 5.74
N ALA A 200 -14.81 -14.09 4.77
CA ALA A 200 -16.19 -13.73 4.48
C ALA A 200 -17.18 -14.22 5.54
N THR A 201 -16.76 -15.14 6.42
CA THR A 201 -17.45 -15.46 7.66
C THR A 201 -16.46 -15.45 8.83
N PRO A 202 -16.89 -15.15 10.07
CA PRO A 202 -16.00 -15.19 11.23
C PRO A 202 -15.40 -16.59 11.48
N ASP A 203 -16.16 -17.64 11.13
CA ASP A 203 -15.88 -19.02 11.54
C ASP A 203 -15.47 -19.97 10.39
N ALA A 204 -15.66 -19.59 9.12
CA ALA A 204 -15.29 -20.42 7.97
C ALA A 204 -14.17 -19.78 7.13
N SER A 205 -13.16 -20.60 6.82
CA SER A 205 -11.97 -20.21 6.05
C SER A 205 -12.12 -20.32 4.53
N SER A 206 -13.25 -20.83 4.04
CA SER A 206 -13.38 -21.20 2.62
C SER A 206 -13.71 -20.03 1.70
N GLU A 207 -14.37 -19.00 2.20
CA GLU A 207 -14.69 -17.82 1.42
C GLU A 207 -13.93 -16.61 1.95
N THR A 208 -13.17 -15.96 1.07
CA THR A 208 -12.37 -14.79 1.41
C THR A 208 -12.64 -13.64 0.46
N TRP A 209 -12.60 -12.43 1.00
CA TRP A 209 -12.49 -11.20 0.23
C TRP A 209 -11.03 -10.80 0.14
N THR A 210 -10.57 -10.49 -1.06
CA THR A 210 -9.23 -9.96 -1.29
C THR A 210 -9.34 -8.56 -1.90
N MET A 211 -8.60 -7.63 -1.34
CA MET A 211 -8.37 -6.30 -1.90
C MET A 211 -6.92 -6.18 -2.35
N GLN A 212 -6.69 -5.59 -3.51
CA GLN A 212 -5.37 -5.19 -4.00
C GLN A 212 -5.45 -3.75 -4.51
N ALA A 213 -4.66 -2.86 -3.95
CA ALA A 213 -4.54 -1.46 -4.35
C ALA A 213 -3.12 -1.18 -4.87
N CYS A 214 -3.01 -0.74 -6.13
CA CYS A 214 -1.78 -0.27 -6.75
C CYS A 214 -1.73 1.27 -6.68
N LEU A 215 -0.67 1.83 -6.09
CA LEU A 215 -0.53 3.28 -5.89
C LEU A 215 0.69 3.82 -6.64
N ALA A 216 0.49 4.82 -7.50
CA ALA A 216 1.57 5.57 -8.12
C ALA A 216 2.14 6.61 -7.15
N ALA A 217 3.40 6.99 -7.33
CA ALA A 217 4.04 8.01 -6.49
C ALA A 217 3.59 9.44 -6.90
N PRO A 218 3.52 10.40 -5.94
CA PRO A 218 3.59 10.19 -4.49
C PRO A 218 2.34 9.46 -3.98
N TYR A 219 2.49 8.57 -2.99
CA TYR A 219 1.44 7.63 -2.58
C TYR A 219 0.99 7.76 -1.12
N GLU A 220 1.64 8.59 -0.31
CA GLU A 220 1.42 8.67 1.15
C GLU A 220 -0.02 9.11 1.49
N GLN A 221 -0.55 10.09 0.75
CA GLN A 221 -1.93 10.54 0.92
C GLN A 221 -2.93 9.48 0.45
N THR A 222 -2.66 8.86 -0.70
CA THR A 222 -3.52 7.83 -1.29
C THR A 222 -3.54 6.56 -0.43
N GLU A 223 -2.41 6.18 0.17
CA GLU A 223 -2.31 5.08 1.15
C GLU A 223 -3.24 5.34 2.33
N GLN A 224 -3.23 6.54 2.90
CA GLN A 224 -4.15 6.90 3.99
C GLN A 224 -5.63 6.81 3.57
N GLN A 225 -5.96 7.20 2.34
CA GLN A 225 -7.32 7.06 1.80
C GLN A 225 -7.73 5.60 1.63
N VAL A 226 -6.82 4.73 1.17
CA VAL A 226 -7.07 3.27 1.08
C VAL A 226 -7.26 2.66 2.45
N LEU A 227 -6.46 3.06 3.44
CA LEU A 227 -6.62 2.58 4.81
C LEU A 227 -7.93 3.06 5.44
N ALA A 228 -8.33 4.31 5.20
CA ALA A 228 -9.63 4.82 5.64
C ALA A 228 -10.81 4.08 4.98
N MET A 229 -10.69 3.73 3.69
CA MET A 229 -11.68 2.88 3.00
C MET A 229 -11.80 1.51 3.68
N LEU A 230 -10.67 0.86 3.98
CA LEU A 230 -10.64 -0.42 4.71
C LEU A 230 -11.25 -0.31 6.12
N ASP A 231 -11.08 0.82 6.80
CA ASP A 231 -11.67 1.05 8.13
C ASP A 231 -13.18 1.29 8.07
N SER A 232 -13.72 1.72 6.92
CA SER A 232 -15.15 1.87 6.66
C SER A 232 -15.82 0.61 6.09
N LEU A 233 -15.08 -0.48 5.98
CA LEU A 233 -15.54 -1.71 5.34
C LEU A 233 -16.64 -2.40 6.16
N GLU A 234 -17.69 -2.84 5.47
CA GLU A 234 -18.70 -3.77 5.99
C GLU A 234 -18.86 -4.95 5.00
N ILE A 235 -18.90 -6.18 5.52
CA ILE A 235 -19.13 -7.40 4.74
C ILE A 235 -20.44 -8.02 5.20
N THR A 236 -21.39 -8.16 4.27
CA THR A 236 -22.67 -8.81 4.52
C THR A 236 -22.59 -10.29 4.10
N PRO A 237 -23.09 -11.24 4.92
CA PRO A 237 -23.06 -12.67 4.61
C PRO A 237 -23.72 -13.00 3.27
#